data_AF-A0A8H5X4T3-F1
#
_entry.id   AF-A0A8H5X4T3-F1
#
_cell.length_a   1.000
_cell.length_b   1.000
_cell.length_c   1.000
_cell.angle_alpha   90.00
_cell.angle_beta   90.00
_cell.angle_gamma   90.00
#
_symmetry.space_group_name_H-M   'P 1'
#
loop_
_entity.id
_entity.type
_entity.pdbx_description
1 polymer ?
#
loop_
_entity_poly.entity_id
_entity_poly.type
_entity_poly.pdbx_seq_one_letter_code
_entity_poly.pdbx_strand_id
1 'polypeptide(L)'
;MRIALVASLLFSCFESFHGDWETAIQQVYNVFNILKRLSNDKERQGTDSVTDIELDVELTLRRLELQILLFLAMAPMMEHPNDLDFEEVVLDLPDQFTTFNEAFTAVTELAVSILRHSRVSARCETDSGHWDFLARQKEHLQGLMNRWSKAYEPMFLEACQNIVDREHLGVLQVPICAWKCEILIATSMSDTEAVFDGFTDQFQRMTHFARYVLRKDQELRDSDGPRLQYGMGLIMALFFTATRCRNFFVRRDAIAILRE
;
A
#
# COMPACT_ATOMS: atom_id res chain seq x y z
N MET A 1 -10.55 16.50 -17.95
CA MET A 1 -9.52 15.70 -17.26
C MET A 1 -10.08 14.52 -16.49
N ARG A 2 -11.12 14.69 -15.65
CA ARG A 2 -11.79 13.59 -14.92
C ARG A 2 -12.10 12.35 -15.77
N ILE A 3 -12.69 12.53 -16.95
CA ILE A 3 -13.02 11.41 -17.86
C ILE A 3 -11.75 10.68 -18.32
N ALA A 4 -10.65 11.40 -18.56
CA ALA A 4 -9.38 10.80 -18.95
C ALA A 4 -8.76 10.01 -17.79
N LEU A 5 -8.77 10.55 -16.55
CA LEU A 5 -8.28 9.84 -15.37
C LEU A 5 -9.10 8.58 -15.05
N VAL A 6 -10.43 8.69 -15.13
CA VAL A 6 -11.34 7.55 -14.96
C VAL A 6 -11.15 6.52 -16.09
N ALA A 7 -10.97 6.97 -17.34
CA ALA A 7 -10.69 6.07 -18.45
C ALA A 7 -9.33 5.37 -18.29
N SER A 8 -8.28 6.07 -17.86
CA SER A 8 -6.97 5.47 -17.60
C SER A 8 -6.99 4.50 -16.42
N LEU A 9 -7.79 4.77 -15.38
CA LEU A 9 -8.04 3.83 -14.28
C LEU A 9 -8.72 2.56 -14.80
N LEU A 10 -9.82 2.71 -15.55
CA LEU A 10 -10.55 1.58 -16.15
C LEU A 10 -9.67 0.78 -17.10
N PHE A 11 -8.84 1.46 -17.89
CA PHE A 11 -7.89 0.83 -18.82
C PHE A 11 -6.81 0.06 -18.05
N SER A 12 -6.24 0.62 -16.99
CA SER A 12 -5.27 -0.09 -16.14
C SER A 12 -5.88 -1.32 -15.48
N CYS A 13 -7.12 -1.22 -14.99
CA CYS A 13 -7.85 -2.38 -14.46
C CYS A 13 -8.11 -3.44 -15.54
N PHE A 14 -8.42 -3.02 -16.77
CA PHE A 14 -8.68 -3.90 -17.92
C PHE A 14 -7.42 -4.63 -18.39
N GLU A 15 -6.30 -3.92 -18.52
CA GLU A 15 -4.99 -4.49 -18.90
C GLU A 15 -4.47 -5.44 -17.81
N SER A 16 -4.64 -5.05 -16.53
CA SER A 16 -4.37 -5.92 -15.38
C SER A 16 -5.16 -7.23 -15.46
N PHE A 17 -6.44 -7.16 -15.86
CA PHE A 17 -7.28 -8.36 -16.02
C PHE A 17 -6.81 -9.26 -17.17
N HIS A 18 -6.24 -8.71 -18.24
CA HIS A 18 -5.67 -9.48 -19.35
C HIS A 18 -4.26 -10.02 -19.07
N GLY A 19 -3.66 -9.63 -17.95
CA GLY A 19 -2.31 -10.03 -17.57
C GLY A 19 -1.22 -9.21 -18.26
N ASP A 20 -1.56 -8.12 -18.96
CA ASP A 20 -0.61 -7.17 -19.53
C ASP A 20 -0.23 -6.13 -18.47
N TRP A 21 0.49 -6.62 -17.46
CA TRP A 21 0.84 -5.83 -16.29
C TRP A 21 1.77 -4.67 -16.64
N GLU A 22 2.69 -4.86 -17.59
CA GLU A 22 3.63 -3.82 -18.04
C GLU A 22 2.89 -2.59 -18.55
N THR A 23 1.89 -2.80 -19.42
CA THR A 23 1.04 -1.73 -19.94
C THR A 23 0.20 -1.09 -18.83
N ALA A 24 -0.39 -1.90 -17.94
CA ALA A 24 -1.18 -1.39 -16.81
C ALA A 24 -0.34 -0.49 -15.88
N ILE A 25 0.89 -0.89 -15.57
CA ILE A 25 1.83 -0.15 -14.73
C ILE A 25 2.22 1.16 -15.42
N GLN A 26 2.65 1.09 -16.67
CA GLN A 26 3.06 2.28 -17.42
C GLN A 26 1.94 3.31 -17.49
N GLN A 27 0.69 2.87 -17.66
CA GLN A 27 -0.49 3.74 -17.64
C GLN A 27 -0.69 4.40 -16.29
N VAL A 28 -0.59 3.67 -15.18
CA VAL A 28 -0.70 4.25 -13.84
C VAL A 28 0.40 5.27 -13.56
N TYR A 29 1.65 4.96 -13.91
CA TYR A 29 2.75 5.92 -13.74
C TYR A 29 2.62 7.16 -14.60
N ASN A 30 2.16 7.01 -15.85
CA ASN A 30 1.87 8.14 -16.72
C ASN A 30 0.80 9.05 -16.11
N VAL A 31 -0.27 8.45 -15.56
CA VAL A 31 -1.33 9.18 -14.86
C VAL A 31 -0.78 9.89 -13.62
N PHE A 32 0.07 9.24 -12.84
CA PHE A 32 0.72 9.84 -11.67
C PHE A 32 1.61 11.02 -12.02
N ASN A 33 2.42 10.89 -13.07
CA ASN A 33 3.26 11.98 -13.56
C ASN A 33 2.41 13.17 -14.04
N ILE A 34 1.26 12.92 -14.67
CA ILE A 34 0.32 13.96 -15.06
C ILE A 34 -0.27 14.65 -13.82
N LEU A 35 -0.70 13.89 -12.81
CA LEU A 35 -1.22 14.43 -11.55
C LEU A 35 -0.18 15.26 -10.80
N LYS A 36 1.06 14.76 -10.66
CA LYS A 36 2.16 15.49 -10.00
C LYS A 36 2.45 16.81 -10.69
N ARG A 37 2.48 16.83 -12.03
CA ARG A 37 2.64 18.07 -12.82
C ARG A 37 1.50 19.04 -12.60
N LEU A 38 0.26 18.54 -12.55
CA LEU A 38 -0.92 19.36 -12.36
C LEU A 38 -1.00 19.96 -10.94
N SER A 39 -0.62 19.19 -9.92
CA SER A 39 -0.52 19.65 -8.53
C SER A 39 0.50 20.79 -8.42
N ASN A 40 1.68 20.60 -9.02
CA ASN A 40 2.74 21.63 -9.03
C ASN A 40 2.33 22.90 -9.79
N ASP A 41 1.51 22.78 -10.83
CA ASP A 41 0.97 23.94 -11.58
C ASP A 41 -0.15 24.65 -10.81
N LYS A 42 -0.94 23.93 -10.01
CA LYS A 42 -1.98 24.51 -9.14
C LYS A 42 -1.41 25.30 -7.98
N GLU A 43 -0.35 24.80 -7.33
CA GLU A 43 0.38 25.56 -6.30
C GLU A 43 0.93 26.88 -6.83
N ARG A 44 1.24 26.95 -8.13
CA ARG A 44 1.70 28.17 -8.81
C ARG A 44 0.59 29.13 -9.21
N GLN A 45 -0.65 28.64 -9.36
CA GLN A 45 -1.78 29.43 -9.91
C GLN A 45 -2.86 29.81 -8.89
N GLY A 46 -2.80 29.34 -7.64
CA GLY A 46 -3.65 29.84 -6.54
C GLY A 46 -5.15 29.84 -6.87
N THR A 47 -5.66 28.76 -7.47
CA THR A 47 -7.07 28.67 -7.89
C THR A 47 -7.79 27.54 -7.13
N ASP A 48 -8.68 27.94 -6.21
CA ASP A 48 -9.29 27.10 -5.16
C ASP A 48 -10.61 26.38 -5.55
N SER A 49 -11.00 26.34 -6.82
CA SER A 49 -12.42 26.09 -7.16
C SER A 49 -12.81 24.71 -7.71
N VAL A 50 -11.97 23.67 -7.64
CA VAL A 50 -12.38 22.28 -7.95
C VAL A 50 -11.58 21.29 -7.07
N THR A 51 -11.94 21.17 -5.79
CA THR A 51 -11.11 20.44 -4.81
C THR A 51 -11.60 19.03 -4.51
N ASP A 52 -12.92 18.82 -4.35
CA ASP A 52 -13.44 17.59 -3.74
C ASP A 52 -13.44 16.36 -4.70
N ILE A 53 -13.86 16.57 -5.94
CA ILE A 53 -13.92 15.49 -6.96
C ILE A 53 -12.51 15.08 -7.43
N GLU A 54 -11.56 16.01 -7.39
CA GLU A 54 -10.18 15.74 -7.81
C GLU A 54 -9.41 14.96 -6.75
N LEU A 55 -9.68 15.24 -5.46
CA LEU A 55 -9.18 14.48 -4.32
C LEU A 55 -9.65 13.02 -4.36
N ASP A 56 -10.94 12.77 -4.65
CA ASP A 56 -11.47 11.41 -4.77
C ASP A 56 -10.80 10.61 -5.89
N VAL A 57 -10.54 11.25 -7.03
CA VAL A 57 -9.85 10.62 -8.16
C VAL A 57 -8.38 10.37 -7.83
N GLU A 58 -7.71 11.32 -7.19
CA GLU A 58 -6.35 11.17 -6.71
C GLU A 58 -6.21 10.02 -5.72
N LEU A 59 -7.10 9.94 -4.73
CA LEU A 59 -7.15 8.86 -3.75
C LEU A 59 -7.39 7.50 -4.39
N THR A 60 -8.30 7.45 -5.37
CA THR A 60 -8.59 6.22 -6.11
C THR A 60 -7.37 5.78 -6.93
N LEU A 61 -6.65 6.72 -7.54
CA LEU A 61 -5.42 6.44 -8.27
C LEU A 61 -4.30 6.00 -7.34
N ARG A 62 -4.16 6.61 -6.16
CA ARG A 62 -3.18 6.21 -5.12
C ARG A 62 -3.47 4.80 -4.62
N ARG A 63 -4.73 4.45 -4.42
CA ARG A 63 -5.17 3.07 -4.09
C ARG A 63 -4.79 2.09 -5.20
N LEU A 64 -5.01 2.45 -6.47
CA LEU A 64 -4.67 1.59 -7.61
C LEU A 64 -3.14 1.44 -7.75
N GLU A 65 -2.38 2.52 -7.63
CA GLU A 65 -0.92 2.51 -7.63
C GLU A 65 -0.38 1.61 -6.52
N LEU A 66 -0.89 1.76 -5.30
CA LEU A 66 -0.53 0.88 -4.20
C LEU A 66 -0.80 -0.60 -4.56
N GLN A 67 -1.97 -0.93 -5.10
CA GLN A 67 -2.29 -2.31 -5.49
C GLN A 67 -1.34 -2.87 -6.54
N ILE A 68 -1.03 -2.09 -7.58
CA ILE A 68 -0.12 -2.49 -8.65
C ILE A 68 1.32 -2.66 -8.12
N LEU A 69 1.80 -1.73 -7.29
CA LEU A 69 3.16 -1.82 -6.73
C LEU A 69 3.30 -3.00 -5.78
N LEU A 70 2.26 -3.29 -5.01
CA LEU A 70 2.23 -4.45 -4.12
C LEU A 70 2.25 -5.77 -4.90
N PHE A 71 1.59 -5.82 -6.05
CA PHE A 71 1.69 -6.94 -6.98
C PHE A 71 3.11 -7.08 -7.53
N LEU A 72 3.71 -5.98 -7.99
CA LEU A 72 5.07 -5.96 -8.54
C LEU A 72 6.16 -6.39 -7.57
N ALA A 73 6.08 -6.01 -6.29
CA ALA A 73 7.07 -6.44 -5.31
C ALA A 73 7.06 -7.95 -5.06
N MET A 74 5.96 -8.63 -5.39
CA MET A 74 5.87 -10.09 -5.37
C MET A 74 6.40 -10.74 -6.67
N ALA A 75 6.64 -9.95 -7.71
CA ALA A 75 7.21 -10.36 -8.99
C ALA A 75 8.48 -9.54 -9.32
N PRO A 76 9.57 -9.69 -8.54
CA PRO A 76 10.77 -8.87 -8.63
C PRO A 76 11.52 -9.00 -9.97
N MET A 77 11.12 -9.92 -10.85
CA MET A 77 11.68 -10.14 -12.18
C MET A 77 11.10 -9.22 -13.28
N MET A 78 10.03 -8.46 -13.01
CA MET A 78 9.51 -7.51 -13.99
C MET A 78 10.25 -6.18 -13.90
N GLU A 79 10.90 -5.76 -14.99
CA GLU A 79 11.62 -4.49 -15.07
C GLU A 79 10.64 -3.32 -14.94
N HIS A 80 11.02 -2.28 -14.19
CA HIS A 80 10.24 -1.05 -14.12
C HIS A 80 11.12 0.13 -14.51
N PRO A 81 10.69 1.01 -15.45
CA PRO A 81 11.52 2.07 -16.01
C PRO A 81 12.13 3.02 -14.97
N ASN A 82 11.45 3.23 -13.84
CA ASN A 82 11.92 4.15 -12.81
C ASN A 82 12.70 3.48 -11.67
N ASP A 83 12.97 2.17 -11.68
CA ASP A 83 13.61 1.45 -10.55
C ASP A 83 14.96 2.06 -10.10
N LEU A 84 15.62 2.84 -10.96
CA LEU A 84 16.93 3.44 -10.74
C LEU A 84 16.89 4.85 -10.11
N ASP A 85 15.70 5.44 -9.91
CA ASP A 85 15.59 6.76 -9.31
C ASP A 85 15.62 6.64 -7.77
N PHE A 86 16.81 6.83 -7.21
CA PHE A 86 17.11 6.76 -5.77
C PHE A 86 16.89 8.11 -5.07
N GLU A 87 15.74 8.75 -5.28
CA GLU A 87 15.40 9.92 -4.48
C GLU A 87 15.20 9.50 -3.02
N GLU A 88 15.96 10.13 -2.12
CA GLU A 88 15.81 9.95 -0.69
C GLU A 88 14.44 10.49 -0.26
N VAL A 89 13.63 9.63 0.35
CA VAL A 89 12.27 9.97 0.73
C VAL A 89 12.33 10.85 1.97
N VAL A 90 12.09 12.14 1.77
CA VAL A 90 11.92 13.10 2.86
C VAL A 90 10.43 13.26 3.11
N LEU A 91 9.92 12.49 4.06
CA LEU A 91 8.55 12.61 4.55
C LEU A 91 8.54 13.34 5.89
N ASP A 92 7.87 14.48 5.94
CA ASP A 92 7.62 15.19 7.19
C ASP A 92 6.38 14.59 7.87
N LEU A 93 6.61 13.59 8.72
CA LEU A 93 5.54 12.89 9.44
C LEU A 93 5.15 13.68 10.71
N PRO A 94 3.87 14.03 10.89
CA PRO A 94 3.41 14.67 12.12
C PRO A 94 3.50 13.71 13.31
N ASP A 95 3.41 14.25 14.52
CA ASP A 95 3.34 13.44 15.75
C ASP A 95 2.04 12.62 15.84
N GLN A 96 0.95 13.16 15.27
CA GLN A 96 -0.36 12.50 15.15
C GLN A 96 -1.05 12.97 13.87
N PHE A 97 -1.78 12.07 13.20
CA PHE A 97 -2.57 12.43 12.04
C PHE A 97 -3.91 13.03 12.43
N THR A 98 -4.30 14.12 11.77
CA THR A 98 -5.59 14.79 12.01
C THR A 98 -6.70 14.25 11.12
N THR A 99 -6.33 13.71 9.95
CA THR A 99 -7.27 13.15 8.99
C THR A 99 -6.80 11.79 8.47
N PHE A 100 -7.76 10.93 8.13
CA PHE A 100 -7.45 9.66 7.48
C PHE A 100 -6.72 9.86 6.15
N ASN A 101 -7.05 10.91 5.40
CA ASN A 101 -6.45 11.21 4.10
C ASN A 101 -4.95 11.49 4.21
N GLU A 102 -4.56 12.32 5.18
CA GLU A 102 -3.16 12.64 5.48
C GLU A 102 -2.36 11.37 5.81
N ALA A 103 -2.90 10.53 6.68
CA ALA A 103 -2.29 9.25 7.04
C ALA A 103 -2.17 8.30 5.84
N PHE A 104 -3.22 8.21 5.03
CA PHE A 104 -3.31 7.33 3.87
C PHE A 104 -2.32 7.74 2.77
N THR A 105 -2.19 9.04 2.51
CA THR A 105 -1.20 9.56 1.55
C THR A 105 0.21 9.24 2.04
N ALA A 106 0.52 9.54 3.29
CA ALA A 106 1.85 9.29 3.86
C ALA A 106 2.25 7.80 3.80
N VAL A 107 1.35 6.87 4.15
CA VAL A 107 1.66 5.44 4.09
C VAL A 107 1.79 4.92 2.66
N THR A 108 1.06 5.51 1.71
CA THR A 108 1.14 5.13 0.31
C THR A 108 2.51 5.51 -0.27
N GLU A 109 3.00 6.72 0.05
CA GLU A 109 4.34 7.17 -0.35
C GLU A 109 5.46 6.35 0.30
N LEU A 110 5.30 5.98 1.58
CA LEU A 110 6.19 5.05 2.26
C LEU A 110 6.17 3.67 1.59
N ALA A 111 4.98 3.14 1.29
CA ALA A 111 4.83 1.84 0.68
C ALA A 111 5.52 1.79 -0.69
N VAL A 112 5.32 2.81 -1.54
CA VAL A 112 6.00 2.92 -2.85
C VAL A 112 7.52 2.82 -2.68
N SER A 113 8.06 3.54 -1.71
CA SER A 113 9.49 3.61 -1.43
C SER A 113 10.05 2.31 -0.87
N ILE A 114 9.32 1.66 0.04
CA ILE A 114 9.66 0.33 0.59
C ILE A 114 9.67 -0.73 -0.52
N LEU A 115 8.69 -0.70 -1.41
CA LEU A 115 8.58 -1.64 -2.53
C LEU A 115 9.73 -1.47 -3.51
N ARG A 116 10.07 -0.22 -3.85
CA ARG A 116 11.26 0.12 -4.66
C ARG A 116 12.53 -0.41 -4.01
N HIS A 117 12.75 -0.11 -2.73
CA HIS A 117 13.91 -0.59 -1.99
C HIS A 117 14.00 -2.12 -2.02
N SER A 118 12.90 -2.83 -1.73
CA SER A 118 12.86 -4.29 -1.71
C SER A 118 13.15 -4.93 -3.07
N ARG A 119 12.81 -4.26 -4.18
CA ARG A 119 13.11 -4.75 -5.53
C ARG A 119 14.57 -4.56 -5.88
N VAL A 120 15.14 -3.39 -5.55
CA VAL A 120 16.56 -3.12 -5.78
C VAL A 120 17.41 -4.06 -4.93
N SER A 121 17.08 -4.24 -3.65
CA SER A 121 17.83 -5.13 -2.76
C SER A 121 17.83 -6.58 -3.24
N ALA A 122 16.71 -7.08 -3.78
CA ALA A 122 16.62 -8.43 -4.34
C ALA A 122 17.44 -8.65 -5.62
N ARG A 123 17.79 -7.58 -6.35
CA ARG A 123 18.57 -7.64 -7.60
C ARG A 123 20.05 -7.30 -7.41
N CYS A 124 20.41 -6.69 -6.28
CA CYS A 124 21.76 -6.20 -6.07
C CYS A 124 22.69 -7.35 -5.67
N GLU A 125 23.67 -7.66 -6.50
CA GLU A 125 24.80 -8.51 -6.11
C GLU A 125 25.61 -7.80 -5.01
N THR A 126 26.34 -8.56 -4.20
CA THR A 126 27.13 -8.11 -3.03
C THR A 126 28.32 -7.19 -3.37
N ASP A 127 28.07 -6.08 -4.06
CA ASP A 127 29.00 -4.97 -4.21
C ASP A 127 28.94 -4.06 -2.97
N SER A 128 30.10 -3.81 -2.34
CA SER A 128 30.16 -3.24 -0.99
C SER A 128 29.59 -1.82 -0.90
N GLY A 129 29.75 -1.01 -1.95
CA GLY A 129 29.26 0.38 -1.95
C GLY A 129 27.74 0.49 -2.05
N HIS A 130 27.12 -0.38 -2.86
CA HIS A 130 25.67 -0.42 -3.03
C HIS A 130 24.96 -1.01 -1.80
N TRP A 131 25.57 -2.01 -1.16
CA TRP A 131 25.02 -2.62 0.05
C TRP A 131 24.95 -1.66 1.25
N ASP A 132 25.99 -0.85 1.49
CA ASP A 132 25.99 0.14 2.58
C ASP A 132 24.95 1.25 2.35
N PHE A 133 24.67 1.61 1.10
CA PHE A 133 23.61 2.55 0.76
C PHE A 133 22.23 1.94 1.02
N LEU A 134 22.00 0.71 0.55
CA LEU A 134 20.73 0.00 0.79
C LEU A 134 20.48 -0.21 2.29
N ALA A 135 21.51 -0.53 3.06
CA ALA A 135 21.37 -0.70 4.51
C ALA A 135 20.93 0.60 5.20
N ARG A 136 21.53 1.74 4.85
CA ARG A 136 21.11 3.06 5.36
C ARG A 136 19.69 3.43 4.92
N GLN A 137 19.35 3.15 3.66
CA GLN A 137 18.00 3.40 3.16
C GLN A 137 16.96 2.53 3.89
N LYS A 138 17.29 1.27 4.16
CA LYS A 138 16.46 0.36 4.95
C LYS A 138 16.21 0.92 6.35
N GLU A 139 17.26 1.31 7.07
CA GLU A 139 17.15 1.88 8.41
C GLU A 139 16.28 3.14 8.43
N HIS A 140 16.47 4.03 7.44
CA HIS A 140 15.66 5.25 7.29
C HIS A 140 14.17 4.92 7.06
N LEU A 141 13.86 4.04 6.11
CA LEU A 141 12.48 3.63 5.82
C LEU A 141 11.83 2.91 7.00
N GLN A 142 12.57 2.07 7.74
CA GLN A 142 12.09 1.46 8.99
C GLN A 142 11.76 2.52 10.05
N GLY A 143 12.62 3.54 10.19
CA GLY A 143 12.41 4.66 11.09
C GLY A 143 11.13 5.44 10.75
N LEU A 144 10.93 5.76 9.47
CA LEU A 144 9.72 6.45 9.00
C LEU A 144 8.47 5.59 9.21
N MET A 145 8.53 4.29 8.91
CA MET A 145 7.41 3.37 9.10
C MET A 145 7.00 3.28 10.58
N ASN A 146 7.97 3.19 11.49
CA ASN A 146 7.71 3.20 12.94
C ASN A 146 7.08 4.53 13.41
N ARG A 147 7.55 5.67 12.90
CA ARG A 147 6.95 6.98 13.19
C ARG A 147 5.51 7.06 12.69
N TRP A 148 5.26 6.62 11.46
CA TRP A 148 3.92 6.58 10.89
C TRP A 148 2.98 5.72 11.74
N SER A 149 3.42 4.52 12.15
CA SER A 149 2.61 3.60 12.96
C SER A 149 2.25 4.19 14.32
N LYS A 150 3.17 4.93 14.96
CA LYS A 150 2.90 5.67 16.21
C LYS A 150 1.91 6.81 16.01
N ALA A 151 2.09 7.60 14.96
CA ALA A 151 1.19 8.73 14.65
C ALA A 151 -0.23 8.26 14.27
N TYR A 152 -0.36 7.05 13.72
CA TYR A 152 -1.64 6.45 13.32
C TYR A 152 -2.36 5.72 14.47
N GLU A 153 -1.64 5.30 15.50
CA GLU A 153 -2.16 4.48 16.60
C GLU A 153 -3.42 5.07 17.27
N PRO A 154 -3.53 6.38 17.57
CA PRO A 154 -4.73 6.94 18.19
C PRO A 154 -5.98 6.73 17.33
N MET A 155 -5.89 7.02 16.03
CA MET A 155 -6.98 6.88 15.07
C MET A 155 -7.41 5.42 14.91
N PHE A 156 -6.45 4.50 14.92
CA PHE A 156 -6.72 3.07 14.86
C PHE A 156 -7.43 2.55 16.12
N LEU A 157 -6.98 2.95 17.31
CA LEU A 157 -7.59 2.54 18.57
C LEU A 157 -9.01 3.09 18.72
N GLU A 158 -9.25 4.33 18.29
CA GLU A 158 -10.59 4.92 18.23
C GLU A 158 -11.52 4.09 17.31
N ALA A 159 -11.05 3.72 16.12
CA ALA A 159 -11.83 2.89 15.20
C ALA A 159 -12.11 1.47 15.71
N CYS A 160 -11.27 0.94 16.59
CA CYS A 160 -11.52 -0.34 17.25
C CYS A 160 -12.63 -0.26 18.32
N GLN A 161 -12.90 0.92 18.88
CA GLN A 161 -13.84 1.12 19.99
C GLN A 161 -15.22 1.60 19.53
N ASN A 162 -15.29 2.27 18.38
CA ASN A 162 -16.53 2.85 17.86
C ASN A 162 -17.39 1.85 17.07
N ILE A 163 -18.66 2.21 16.84
CA ILE A 163 -19.54 1.47 15.93
C ILE A 163 -18.94 1.57 14.53
N VAL A 164 -18.61 0.42 13.93
CA VAL A 164 -17.96 0.36 12.62
C VAL A 164 -18.93 0.78 11.53
N ASP A 165 -18.82 2.01 11.08
CA ASP A 165 -19.36 2.45 9.80
C ASP A 165 -18.34 2.24 8.66
N ARG A 166 -18.69 2.67 7.45
CA ARG A 166 -17.84 2.52 6.26
C ARG A 166 -16.54 3.34 6.33
N GLU A 167 -16.52 4.48 7.01
CA GLU A 167 -15.32 5.32 7.12
C GLU A 167 -14.31 4.64 8.05
N HIS A 168 -14.80 4.06 9.14
CA HIS A 168 -14.00 3.28 10.07
C HIS A 168 -13.41 2.00 9.44
N LEU A 169 -14.05 1.39 8.44
CA LEU A 169 -13.46 0.25 7.71
C LEU A 169 -12.16 0.62 6.99
N GLY A 170 -12.11 1.81 6.39
CA GLY A 170 -10.88 2.32 5.77
C GLY A 170 -9.76 2.45 6.82
N VAL A 171 -10.09 3.00 7.99
CA VAL A 171 -9.15 3.16 9.12
C VAL A 171 -8.62 1.80 9.61
N LEU A 172 -9.48 0.77 9.67
CA LEU A 172 -9.08 -0.56 10.10
C LEU A 172 -8.29 -1.34 9.04
N GLN A 173 -8.50 -1.03 7.76
CA GLN A 173 -7.83 -1.69 6.64
C GLN A 173 -6.39 -1.22 6.45
N VAL A 174 -6.14 0.09 6.57
CA VAL A 174 -4.81 0.68 6.30
C VAL A 174 -3.66 0.07 7.14
N PRO A 175 -3.84 -0.20 8.45
CA PRO A 175 -2.84 -0.90 9.27
C PRO A 175 -2.41 -2.24 8.71
N ILE A 176 -3.30 -3.00 8.06
CA ILE A 176 -2.97 -4.30 7.48
C ILE A 176 -1.95 -4.13 6.34
N CYS A 177 -2.13 -3.09 5.53
CA CYS A 177 -1.16 -2.72 4.49
C CYS A 177 0.16 -2.23 5.09
N ALA A 178 0.09 -1.41 6.14
CA ALA A 178 1.25 -0.88 6.86
C ALA A 178 2.10 -2.00 7.48
N TRP A 179 1.49 -2.95 8.21
CA TRP A 179 2.17 -4.10 8.79
C TRP A 179 2.86 -4.97 7.75
N LYS A 180 2.25 -5.15 6.59
CA LYS A 180 2.92 -5.82 5.48
C LYS A 180 4.16 -5.06 5.02
N CYS A 181 4.08 -3.74 4.88
CA CYS A 181 5.22 -2.90 4.51
C CYS A 181 6.33 -2.96 5.58
N GLU A 182 5.98 -2.98 6.86
CA GLU A 182 6.93 -3.19 7.97
C GLU A 182 7.69 -4.52 7.83
N ILE A 183 6.98 -5.62 7.58
CA ILE A 183 7.62 -6.92 7.34
C ILE A 183 8.52 -6.83 6.11
N LEU A 184 8.00 -6.30 5.00
CA LEU A 184 8.73 -6.25 3.73
C LEU A 184 10.06 -5.48 3.85
N ILE A 185 10.05 -4.30 4.48
CA ILE A 185 11.29 -3.53 4.68
C ILE A 185 12.22 -4.21 5.69
N ALA A 186 11.70 -4.84 6.74
CA ALA A 186 12.52 -5.53 7.72
C ALA A 186 13.26 -6.73 7.10
N THR A 187 12.63 -7.41 6.14
CA THR A 187 13.16 -8.61 5.47
C THR A 187 13.85 -8.33 4.14
N SER A 188 13.85 -7.09 3.64
CA SER A 188 14.27 -6.74 2.26
C SER A 188 15.68 -7.15 1.87
N MET A 189 16.58 -7.27 2.85
CA MET A 189 18.00 -7.57 2.67
C MET A 189 18.37 -8.94 3.24
N SER A 190 17.39 -9.84 3.39
CA SER A 190 17.62 -11.22 3.81
C SER A 190 17.42 -12.19 2.65
N ASP A 191 18.34 -13.14 2.52
CA ASP A 191 18.30 -14.16 1.47
C ASP A 191 17.55 -15.43 1.91
N THR A 192 17.04 -15.46 3.15
CA THR A 192 16.44 -16.67 3.74
C THR A 192 14.99 -16.46 4.12
N GLU A 193 14.12 -17.38 3.70
CA GLU A 193 12.69 -17.39 4.10
C GLU A 193 12.48 -17.56 5.61
N ALA A 194 13.49 -18.04 6.35
CA ALA A 194 13.41 -18.17 7.81
C ALA A 194 13.27 -16.81 8.52
N VAL A 195 13.66 -15.71 7.88
CA VAL A 195 13.52 -14.36 8.43
C VAL A 195 12.06 -14.01 8.75
N PHE A 196 11.10 -14.60 8.02
CA PHE A 196 9.67 -14.35 8.23
C PHE A 196 9.12 -15.00 9.50
N ASP A 197 9.83 -15.96 10.10
CA ASP A 197 9.36 -16.65 11.31
C ASP A 197 9.19 -15.68 12.50
N GLY A 198 10.04 -14.65 12.57
CA GLY A 198 9.98 -13.58 13.56
C GLY A 198 8.76 -12.67 13.46
N PHE A 199 7.97 -12.78 12.38
CA PHE A 199 6.79 -11.95 12.12
C PHE A 199 5.48 -12.73 12.21
N THR A 200 5.49 -13.95 12.76
CA THR A 200 4.30 -14.81 12.86
C THR A 200 3.13 -14.10 13.57
N ASP A 201 3.39 -13.40 14.67
CA ASP A 201 2.36 -12.66 15.42
C ASP A 201 1.77 -11.51 14.59
N GLN A 202 2.60 -10.85 13.79
CA GLN A 202 2.14 -9.77 12.90
C GLN A 202 1.27 -10.33 11.77
N PHE A 203 1.63 -11.48 11.18
CA PHE A 203 0.79 -12.17 10.21
C PHE A 203 -0.56 -12.65 10.80
N GLN A 204 -0.57 -13.11 12.06
CA GLN A 204 -1.81 -13.42 12.78
C GLN A 204 -2.69 -12.18 12.95
N ARG A 205 -2.08 -11.04 13.31
CA ARG A 205 -2.79 -9.77 13.43
C ARG A 205 -3.39 -9.33 12.09
N MET A 206 -2.65 -9.45 11.00
CA MET A 206 -3.13 -9.14 9.65
C MET A 206 -4.36 -9.97 9.27
N THR A 207 -4.32 -11.29 9.48
CA THR A 207 -5.45 -12.20 9.16
C THR A 207 -6.67 -11.95 10.06
N HIS A 208 -6.46 -11.69 11.34
CA HIS A 208 -7.52 -11.32 12.28
C HIS A 208 -8.29 -10.06 11.82
N PHE A 209 -7.57 -8.96 11.56
CA PHE A 209 -8.20 -7.71 11.15
C PHE A 209 -8.79 -7.78 9.74
N ALA A 210 -8.16 -8.53 8.81
CA ALA A 210 -8.74 -8.73 7.48
C ALA A 210 -10.11 -9.41 7.55
N ARG A 211 -10.26 -10.46 8.36
CA ARG A 211 -11.56 -11.12 8.57
C ARG A 211 -12.56 -10.18 9.24
N TYR A 212 -12.12 -9.41 10.23
CA TYR A 212 -12.98 -8.44 10.91
C TYR A 212 -13.55 -7.40 9.94
N VAL A 213 -12.68 -6.79 9.12
CA VAL A 213 -13.06 -5.80 8.10
C VAL A 213 -14.01 -6.39 7.06
N LEU A 214 -13.71 -7.58 6.52
CA LEU A 214 -14.56 -8.23 5.52
C LEU A 214 -15.93 -8.60 6.07
N ARG A 215 -16.00 -9.12 7.29
CA ARG A 215 -17.28 -9.42 7.95
C ARG A 215 -18.11 -8.16 8.14
N LYS A 216 -17.50 -7.07 8.60
CA LYS A 216 -18.18 -5.79 8.81
C LYS A 216 -18.62 -5.14 7.51
N ASP A 217 -17.82 -5.23 6.46
CA ASP A 217 -18.21 -4.79 5.11
C ASP A 217 -19.44 -5.56 4.62
N GLN A 218 -19.48 -6.89 4.83
CA GLN A 218 -20.63 -7.70 4.48
C GLN A 218 -21.88 -7.31 5.27
N GLU A 219 -21.78 -7.14 6.60
CA GLU A 219 -22.87 -6.68 7.46
C GLU A 219 -23.44 -5.33 6.98
N LEU A 220 -22.58 -4.38 6.60
CA LEU A 220 -23.00 -3.08 6.07
C LEU A 220 -23.67 -3.20 4.70
N ARG A 221 -23.14 -4.03 3.80
CA ARG A 221 -23.73 -4.27 2.47
C ARG A 221 -25.13 -4.87 2.54
N ASP A 222 -25.35 -5.78 3.49
CA ASP A 222 -26.66 -6.39 3.71
C ASP A 222 -27.70 -5.36 4.20
N SER A 223 -27.25 -4.31 4.91
CA SER A 223 -28.12 -3.24 5.40
C SER A 223 -28.34 -2.07 4.43
N ASP A 224 -27.34 -1.69 3.63
CA ASP A 224 -27.24 -0.40 2.95
C ASP A 224 -27.11 -0.52 1.42
N GLY A 225 -27.20 -1.76 0.90
CA GLY A 225 -27.13 -2.08 -0.52
C GLY A 225 -25.71 -2.21 -1.08
N PRO A 226 -25.56 -2.74 -2.32
CA PRO A 226 -24.27 -3.01 -2.93
C PRO A 226 -23.55 -1.71 -3.32
N ARG A 227 -22.36 -1.49 -2.76
CA ARG A 227 -21.41 -0.42 -3.12
C ARG A 227 -19.97 -0.97 -3.12
N LEU A 228 -19.03 -0.16 -3.61
CA LEU A 228 -17.63 -0.50 -3.90
C LEU A 228 -16.97 -1.36 -2.80
N GLN A 229 -16.26 -2.42 -3.22
CA GLN A 229 -15.71 -3.46 -2.36
C GLN A 229 -14.40 -3.03 -1.66
N TYR A 230 -14.35 -3.03 -0.33
CA TYR A 230 -13.13 -2.77 0.45
C TYR A 230 -12.07 -3.88 0.30
N GLY A 231 -12.50 -5.09 -0.10
CA GLY A 231 -11.64 -6.27 -0.24
C GLY A 231 -10.43 -6.11 -1.17
N MET A 232 -10.46 -5.21 -2.18
CA MET A 232 -9.36 -5.10 -3.15
C MET A 232 -8.01 -4.72 -2.52
N GLY A 233 -7.99 -3.94 -1.43
CA GLY A 233 -6.73 -3.61 -0.75
C GLY A 233 -6.19 -4.70 0.18
N LEU A 234 -7.01 -5.69 0.55
CA LEU A 234 -6.63 -6.77 1.46
C LEU A 234 -6.00 -7.96 0.73
N ILE A 235 -6.36 -8.18 -0.54
CA ILE A 235 -5.93 -9.33 -1.35
C ILE A 235 -4.41 -9.49 -1.31
N MET A 236 -3.67 -8.40 -1.58
CA MET A 236 -2.20 -8.48 -1.62
C MET A 236 -1.58 -8.73 -0.24
N ALA A 237 -2.19 -8.22 0.84
CA ALA A 237 -1.71 -8.47 2.19
C ALA A 237 -1.95 -9.93 2.64
N LEU A 238 -3.11 -10.48 2.30
CA LEU A 238 -3.44 -11.88 2.56
C LEU A 238 -2.62 -12.82 1.68
N PHE A 239 -2.40 -12.48 0.41
CA PHE A 239 -1.52 -13.25 -0.48
C PHE A 239 -0.08 -13.28 0.04
N PHE A 240 0.46 -12.13 0.45
CA PHE A 240 1.76 -12.04 1.09
C PHE A 240 1.81 -12.92 2.35
N THR A 241 0.78 -12.88 3.19
CA THR A 241 0.68 -13.74 4.37
C THR A 241 0.66 -15.22 4.03
N ALA A 242 -0.14 -15.63 3.04
CA ALA A 242 -0.26 -17.02 2.60
C ALA A 242 1.04 -17.61 2.03
N THR A 243 1.86 -16.74 1.41
CA THR A 243 3.10 -17.12 0.71
C THR A 243 4.35 -17.03 1.59
N ARG A 244 4.46 -16.01 2.45
CA ARG A 244 5.68 -15.75 3.26
C ARG A 244 5.60 -16.28 4.67
N CYS A 245 4.44 -16.28 5.32
CA CYS A 245 4.33 -16.84 6.66
C CYS A 245 4.60 -18.35 6.57
N ARG A 246 5.44 -18.91 7.45
CA ARG A 246 5.72 -20.35 7.48
C ARG A 246 4.84 -21.11 8.47
N ASN A 247 4.10 -20.42 9.34
CA ASN A 247 3.15 -21.02 10.26
C ASN A 247 1.94 -21.58 9.51
N PHE A 248 1.71 -22.90 9.63
CA PHE A 248 0.67 -23.61 8.89
C PHE A 248 -0.74 -23.03 9.10
N PHE A 249 -1.10 -22.69 10.34
CA PHE A 249 -2.46 -22.22 10.65
C PHE A 249 -2.71 -20.85 10.04
N VAL A 250 -1.77 -19.91 10.20
CA VAL A 250 -1.89 -18.53 9.70
C VAL A 250 -1.98 -18.50 8.17
N ARG A 251 -1.16 -19.31 7.49
CA ARG A 251 -1.23 -19.44 6.02
C ARG A 251 -2.59 -19.94 5.56
N ARG A 252 -3.11 -21.00 6.18
CA ARG A 252 -4.42 -21.55 5.82
C ARG A 252 -5.55 -20.59 6.10
N ASP A 253 -5.41 -19.81 7.17
CA ASP A 253 -6.36 -18.77 7.52
C ASP A 253 -6.41 -17.68 6.43
N ALA A 254 -5.25 -17.18 5.99
CA ALA A 254 -5.17 -16.22 4.89
C ALA A 254 -5.75 -16.77 3.58
N ILE A 255 -5.47 -18.03 3.24
CA ILE A 255 -6.02 -18.70 2.05
C ILE A 255 -7.54 -18.86 2.15
N ALA A 256 -8.07 -19.15 3.34
CA ALA A 256 -9.50 -19.26 3.54
C ALA A 256 -10.20 -17.92 3.31
N ILE A 257 -9.66 -16.83 3.89
CA ILE A 257 -10.18 -15.47 3.69
C ILE A 257 -10.16 -15.08 2.21
N LEU A 258 -9.10 -15.42 1.47
CA LEU A 258 -9.00 -15.13 0.03
C LEU A 258 -10.00 -15.89 -0.86
N ARG A 259 -10.69 -16.92 -0.33
CA ARG A 259 -11.66 -17.73 -1.07
C ARG A 259 -13.11 -17.36 -0.77
N GLU A 260 -13.34 -16.47 0.20
CA GLU A 260 -14.64 -15.89 0.52
C GLU A 260 -15.05 -14.87 -0.55
#